data_AF-A0AAN9Q4V3-F1
#
_entry.id   AF-A0AAN9Q4V3-F1
#
_cell.length_a   1.000
_cell.length_b   1.000
_cell.length_c   1.000
_cell.angle_alpha   90.00
_cell.angle_beta   90.00
_cell.angle_gamma   90.00
#
_symmetry.space_group_name_H-M   'P 1'
#
loop_
_entity.id
_entity.type
_entity.pdbx_description
1 polymer ?
#
loop_
_entity_poly.entity_id
_entity_poly.type
_entity_poly.pdbx_seq_one_letter_code
_entity_poly.pdbx_strand_id
1 'polypeptide(L)'
;MEIYLAVFLILLLLILCSASTLVETKFRQCMLAQVDANSESIEKTIFTFSSSLYSQVLDSLEQNPRWLNSSSKPLIILTPYHESEIQAAILCSKELGMHIRVRSGGHDYEGLSYLCKAPFVMVDFINMCSIYINLADETAWVQAGATLGELYYKISKATLCDCNKTNPEWYAAFADISKIGDANSKWI
;
A
#
# COMPACT_ATOMS: atom_id res chain seq x y z
N MET A 1 4.89 44.82 -15.85
CA MET A 1 3.81 43.89 -15.44
C MET A 1 4.33 42.44 -15.45
N GLU A 2 4.89 42.00 -16.57
CA GLU A 2 5.60 40.71 -16.75
C GLU A 2 6.61 40.36 -15.63
N ILE A 3 7.52 41.29 -15.29
CA ILE A 3 8.57 41.03 -14.26
C ILE A 3 7.97 40.83 -12.87
N TYR A 4 6.98 41.65 -12.47
CA TYR A 4 6.32 41.51 -11.19
C TYR A 4 5.51 40.20 -11.11
N LEU A 5 4.90 39.79 -12.22
CA LEU A 5 4.19 38.53 -12.31
C LEU A 5 5.16 37.33 -12.19
N ALA A 6 6.30 37.38 -12.87
CA ALA A 6 7.34 36.35 -12.77
C ALA A 6 7.91 36.25 -11.36
N VAL A 7 8.23 37.38 -10.71
CA VAL A 7 8.72 37.41 -9.31
C VAL A 7 7.67 36.86 -8.35
N PHE A 8 6.39 37.22 -8.52
CA PHE A 8 5.30 36.69 -7.72
C PHE A 8 5.12 35.18 -7.89
N LEU A 9 5.20 34.67 -9.12
CA LEU A 9 5.12 33.23 -9.40
C LEU A 9 6.30 32.46 -8.79
N ILE A 10 7.53 33.01 -8.87
CA ILE A 10 8.72 32.41 -8.24
C ILE A 10 8.55 32.36 -6.72
N LEU A 11 8.11 33.45 -6.10
CA LEU A 11 7.89 33.51 -4.66
C LEU A 11 6.82 32.51 -4.21
N LEU A 12 5.72 32.40 -4.96
CA LEU A 12 4.65 31.43 -4.70
C LEU A 12 5.18 29.99 -4.79
N LEU A 13 6.00 29.70 -5.80
CA LEU A 13 6.62 28.38 -5.99
C LEU A 13 7.55 28.01 -4.82
N LEU A 14 8.34 28.97 -4.34
CA LEU A 14 9.23 28.77 -3.18
C LEU A 14 8.45 28.46 -1.90
N ILE A 15 7.32 29.14 -1.67
CA ILE A 15 6.45 28.90 -0.51
C ILE A 15 5.83 27.50 -0.57
N LEU A 16 5.32 27.09 -1.73
CA LEU A 16 4.76 25.74 -1.96
C LEU A 16 5.80 24.65 -1.71
N CYS A 17 7.01 24.83 -2.22
CA CYS A 17 8.10 23.87 -2.03
C CYS A 17 8.48 23.72 -0.55
N SER A 18 8.60 24.84 0.17
CA SER A 18 8.93 24.86 1.61
C SER A 18 7.87 24.19 2.48
N ALA A 19 6.59 24.31 2.11
CA ALA A 19 5.49 23.68 2.83
C ALA A 19 5.51 22.15 2.67
N SER A 20 5.78 21.66 1.45
CA SER A 20 5.86 20.22 1.16
C SER A 20 6.99 19.55 1.94
N THR A 21 8.18 20.18 1.97
CA THR A 21 9.34 19.65 2.72
C THR A 21 9.09 19.65 4.23
N LEU A 22 8.37 20.65 4.75
CA LEU A 22 8.00 20.69 6.16
C LEU A 22 7.03 19.56 6.53
N VAL A 23 6.03 19.28 5.69
CA VAL A 23 5.07 18.18 5.91
C VAL A 23 5.79 16.83 5.93
N GLU A 24 6.67 16.59 4.96
CA GLU A 24 7.49 15.37 4.93
C GLU A 24 8.33 15.23 6.20
N THR A 25 9.05 16.29 6.58
CA THR A 25 9.93 16.27 7.76
C THR A 25 9.14 15.99 9.05
N LYS A 26 7.99 16.64 9.23
CA LYS A 26 7.12 16.41 10.39
C LYS A 26 6.53 15.01 10.40
N PHE A 27 6.13 14.49 9.24
CA PHE A 27 5.60 13.12 9.14
C PHE A 27 6.66 12.09 9.54
N ARG A 28 7.88 12.22 9.00
CA ARG A 28 9.02 11.36 9.37
C ARG A 28 9.33 11.42 10.86
N GLN A 29 9.37 12.62 11.44
CA GLN A 29 9.63 12.80 12.86
C GLN A 29 8.54 12.16 13.73
N CYS A 30 7.27 12.31 13.36
CA CYS A 30 6.16 11.65 14.05
C CYS A 30 6.29 10.12 13.94
N MET A 31 6.56 9.58 12.75
CA MET A 31 6.73 8.14 12.55
C MET A 31 7.85 7.55 13.42
N LEU A 32 9.01 8.23 13.48
CA LEU A 32 10.13 7.83 14.34
C LEU A 32 9.73 7.78 15.82
N ALA A 33 8.96 8.76 16.28
CA ALA A 33 8.49 8.82 17.66
C ALA A 33 7.44 7.74 18.01
N GLN A 34 6.67 7.27 17.03
CA GLN A 34 5.61 6.28 17.26
C GLN A 34 6.11 4.82 17.21
N VAL A 35 7.10 4.53 16.37
CA VAL A 35 7.55 3.14 16.12
C VAL A 35 8.80 2.77 16.94
N ASP A 36 9.35 3.70 17.74
CA ASP A 36 10.67 3.56 18.38
C ASP A 36 11.74 3.06 17.39
N ALA A 37 11.59 3.44 16.11
CA ALA A 37 12.38 2.94 15.00
C ALA A 37 13.66 3.74 14.82
N ASN A 38 14.69 3.11 14.25
CA ASN A 38 15.86 3.84 13.78
C ASN A 38 15.55 4.57 12.45
N SER A 39 16.33 5.61 12.15
CA SER A 39 16.18 6.38 10.91
C SER A 39 16.32 5.53 9.66
N GLU A 40 17.20 4.52 9.67
CA GLU A 40 17.43 3.66 8.51
C GLU A 40 16.22 2.81 8.13
N SER A 41 15.42 2.37 9.10
CA SER A 41 14.19 1.59 8.86
C SER A 41 13.12 2.46 8.19
N ILE A 42 12.96 3.69 8.67
CA ILE A 42 11.99 4.65 8.14
C ILE A 42 12.37 5.12 6.72
N GLU A 43 13.66 5.32 6.44
CA GLU A 43 14.13 5.69 5.10
C GLU A 43 13.85 4.60 4.04
N LYS A 44 13.77 3.33 4.45
CA LYS A 44 13.42 2.21 3.56
C LYS A 44 11.93 2.08 3.32
N THR A 45 11.09 2.61 4.20
CA THR A 45 9.63 2.47 4.11
C THR A 45 8.92 3.73 3.63
N ILE A 46 9.55 4.90 3.71
CA ILE A 46 8.94 6.18 3.32
C ILE A 46 9.59 6.75 2.06
N PHE A 47 8.79 6.86 1.00
CA PHE A 47 9.18 7.47 -0.28
C PHE A 47 8.44 8.78 -0.53
N THR A 48 9.16 9.79 -0.99
CA THR A 48 8.62 11.09 -1.40
C THR A 48 9.17 11.49 -2.77
N PHE A 49 8.73 12.61 -3.33
CA PHE A 49 9.24 13.09 -4.62
C PHE A 49 10.77 13.27 -4.68
N SER A 50 11.44 13.38 -3.53
CA SER A 50 12.89 13.47 -3.45
C SER A 50 13.59 12.09 -3.51
N SER A 51 12.86 11.00 -3.23
CA SER A 51 13.38 9.65 -3.25
C SER A 51 13.56 9.14 -4.68
N SER A 52 14.72 8.56 -4.99
CA SER A 52 15.00 8.00 -6.33
C SER A 52 14.05 6.85 -6.72
N LEU A 53 13.53 6.12 -5.74
CA LEU A 53 12.63 4.99 -5.94
C LEU A 53 11.14 5.39 -6.01
N TYR A 54 10.80 6.66 -5.82
CA TYR A 54 9.40 7.11 -5.71
C TYR A 54 8.54 6.69 -6.89
N SER A 55 8.95 7.01 -8.12
CA SER A 55 8.20 6.66 -9.32
C SER A 55 8.11 5.15 -9.50
N GLN A 56 9.19 4.42 -9.21
CA GLN A 56 9.19 2.96 -9.31
C GLN A 56 8.18 2.33 -8.34
N VAL A 57 8.15 2.76 -7.08
CA VAL A 57 7.19 2.27 -6.08
C VAL A 57 5.77 2.66 -6.49
N LEU A 58 5.55 3.91 -6.89
CA LEU A 58 4.22 4.38 -7.30
C LEU A 58 3.66 3.58 -8.48
N ASP A 59 4.46 3.33 -9.51
CA ASP A 59 3.99 2.72 -10.75
C ASP A 59 3.94 1.17 -10.68
N SER A 60 4.66 0.55 -9.72
CA SER A 60 4.85 -0.91 -9.64
C SER A 60 3.56 -1.75 -9.60
N LEU A 61 2.49 -1.21 -9.01
CA LEU A 61 1.20 -1.90 -8.83
C LEU A 61 0.05 -1.14 -9.49
N GLU A 62 0.31 -0.16 -10.34
CA GLU A 62 -0.75 0.58 -11.03
C GLU A 62 -1.26 -0.21 -12.24
N GLN A 63 -2.38 -0.91 -12.04
CA GLN A 63 -2.93 -1.86 -13.04
C GLN A 63 -3.77 -1.17 -14.13
N ASN A 64 -4.25 0.05 -13.89
CA ASN A 64 -5.08 0.77 -14.86
C ASN A 64 -4.27 1.89 -15.53
N PRO A 65 -3.89 1.75 -16.82
CA PRO A 65 -3.10 2.74 -17.55
C PRO A 65 -3.72 4.13 -17.60
N ARG A 66 -5.05 4.25 -17.38
CA ARG A 66 -5.78 5.52 -17.29
C ARG A 66 -5.18 6.47 -16.24
N TRP A 67 -4.58 5.92 -15.18
CA TRP A 67 -4.18 6.68 -14.00
C TRP A 67 -2.67 6.98 -13.92
N LEU A 68 -1.85 6.35 -14.76
CA LEU A 68 -0.39 6.57 -14.82
C LEU A 68 -0.02 8.07 -14.92
N ASN A 69 -0.76 8.81 -15.74
CA ASN A 69 -0.56 10.25 -15.98
C ASN A 69 -1.48 11.15 -15.12
N SER A 70 -1.98 10.66 -13.98
CA SER A 70 -2.79 11.46 -13.08
C SER A 70 -2.00 12.63 -12.50
N SER A 71 -2.65 13.79 -12.39
CA SER A 71 -2.11 14.97 -11.70
C SER A 71 -2.17 14.85 -10.18
N SER A 72 -2.99 13.95 -9.64
CA SER A 72 -3.07 13.65 -8.21
C SER A 72 -2.06 12.57 -7.88
N LYS A 73 -0.95 12.96 -7.24
CA LYS A 73 0.11 12.06 -6.78
C LYS A 73 0.24 12.18 -5.24
N PRO A 74 0.57 11.08 -4.53
CA PRO A 74 0.73 11.13 -3.09
C PRO A 74 1.88 12.07 -2.71
N LEU A 75 1.77 12.73 -1.56
CA LEU A 75 2.93 13.47 -1.01
C LEU A 75 3.96 12.50 -0.44
N ILE A 76 3.46 11.41 0.15
CA ILE A 76 4.25 10.40 0.85
C ILE A 76 3.67 9.03 0.48
N ILE A 77 4.54 8.09 0.14
CA ILE A 77 4.22 6.67 0.02
C ILE A 77 4.89 5.95 1.18
N LEU A 78 4.12 5.22 1.96
CA LEU A 78 4.59 4.36 3.05
C LEU A 78 4.41 2.90 2.65
N THR A 79 5.48 2.11 2.65
CA THR A 79 5.45 0.66 2.43
C THR A 79 5.80 -0.10 3.74
N PRO A 80 4.84 -0.31 4.65
CA PRO A 80 5.11 -0.88 5.96
C PRO A 80 5.50 -2.36 5.87
N TYR A 81 6.34 -2.82 6.80
CA TYR A 81 6.62 -4.23 7.08
C TYR A 81 5.84 -4.75 8.29
N HIS A 82 5.47 -3.85 9.21
CA HIS A 82 4.80 -4.21 10.46
C HIS A 82 3.52 -3.39 10.68
N GLU A 83 2.57 -3.97 11.40
CA GLU A 83 1.28 -3.32 11.72
C GLU A 83 1.45 -2.03 12.54
N SER A 84 2.50 -1.95 13.35
CA SER A 84 2.85 -0.74 14.12
C SER A 84 3.10 0.47 13.22
N GLU A 85 3.71 0.27 12.05
CA GLU A 85 3.97 1.34 11.08
C GLU A 85 2.66 1.84 10.46
N ILE A 86 1.66 0.98 10.28
CA ILE A 86 0.32 1.39 9.83
C ILE A 86 -0.35 2.25 10.90
N GLN A 87 -0.30 1.82 12.16
CA GLN A 87 -0.87 2.55 13.29
C GLN A 87 -0.22 3.93 13.42
N ALA A 88 1.11 3.99 13.34
CA ALA A 88 1.87 5.24 13.33
C ALA A 88 1.45 6.15 12.18
N ALA A 89 1.33 5.61 10.96
CA ALA A 89 0.93 6.39 9.79
C ALA A 89 -0.45 7.03 9.98
N ILE A 90 -1.42 6.28 10.52
CA ILE A 90 -2.76 6.78 10.81
C ILE A 90 -2.70 7.96 11.79
N LEU A 91 -1.93 7.82 12.87
CA LEU A 91 -1.79 8.87 13.88
C LEU A 91 -1.08 10.12 13.32
N CYS A 92 0.04 9.92 12.62
CA CYS A 92 0.84 11.02 12.06
C CYS A 92 0.11 11.76 10.92
N SER A 93 -0.59 11.03 10.05
CA SER A 93 -1.44 11.67 9.03
C SER A 93 -2.56 12.47 9.66
N LYS A 94 -3.20 11.96 10.73
CA LYS A 94 -4.24 12.68 11.45
C LYS A 94 -3.71 13.95 12.11
N GLU A 95 -2.55 13.89 12.76
CA GLU A 95 -1.90 15.06 13.38
C GLU A 95 -1.58 16.15 12.35
N LEU A 96 -1.19 15.75 11.13
CA LEU A 96 -0.86 16.65 10.04
C LEU A 96 -2.04 17.02 9.14
N GLY A 97 -3.25 16.53 9.43
CA GLY A 97 -4.45 16.81 8.63
C GLY A 97 -4.39 16.25 7.21
N MET A 98 -3.63 15.17 6.99
CA MET A 98 -3.49 14.51 5.69
C MET A 98 -4.51 13.38 5.52
N HIS A 99 -5.00 13.23 4.29
CA HIS A 99 -5.80 12.07 3.93
C HIS A 99 -4.94 10.82 3.78
N ILE A 100 -5.57 9.65 3.88
CA ILE A 100 -4.90 8.36 3.66
C ILE A 100 -5.59 7.65 2.51
N ARG A 101 -4.80 7.10 1.59
CA ARG A 101 -5.23 6.09 0.62
C ARG A 101 -4.49 4.80 0.89
N VAL A 102 -5.19 3.68 0.85
CA VAL A 102 -4.62 2.36 1.10
C VAL A 102 -4.58 1.61 -0.23
N ARG A 103 -3.41 1.05 -0.55
CA ARG A 103 -3.19 0.24 -1.74
C ARG A 103 -2.70 -1.15 -1.33
N SER A 104 -3.37 -2.16 -1.89
CA SER A 104 -2.96 -3.57 -1.86
C SER A 104 -2.52 -3.95 -3.28
N GLY A 105 -3.22 -4.84 -3.98
CA GLY A 105 -2.87 -5.28 -5.33
C GLY A 105 -3.20 -4.30 -6.47
N GLY A 106 -3.86 -3.17 -6.17
CA GLY A 106 -3.92 -2.07 -7.11
C GLY A 106 -4.96 -2.15 -8.25
N HIS A 107 -6.00 -2.96 -8.06
CA HIS A 107 -7.07 -3.18 -9.03
C HIS A 107 -8.27 -2.24 -8.87
N ASP A 108 -8.08 -1.08 -8.23
CA ASP A 108 -9.15 -0.10 -8.08
C ASP A 108 -9.46 0.54 -9.44
N TYR A 109 -10.63 0.19 -9.99
CA TYR A 109 -11.05 0.65 -11.31
C TYR A 109 -11.14 2.18 -11.37
N GLU A 110 -11.65 2.81 -10.31
CA GLU A 110 -11.77 4.26 -10.19
C GLU A 110 -10.53 4.92 -9.57
N GLY A 111 -9.51 4.13 -9.24
CA GLY A 111 -8.23 4.63 -8.76
C GLY A 111 -8.32 5.33 -7.40
N LEU A 112 -9.35 5.11 -6.60
CA LEU A 112 -9.49 5.73 -5.27
C LEU A 112 -8.39 5.32 -4.30
N SER A 113 -7.75 4.16 -4.50
CA SER A 113 -6.52 3.78 -3.79
C SER A 113 -5.27 4.58 -4.18
N TYR A 114 -5.34 5.40 -5.24
CA TYR A 114 -4.23 6.20 -5.78
C TYR A 114 -4.53 7.69 -5.87
N LEU A 115 -5.80 8.07 -5.90
CA LEU A 115 -6.26 9.41 -6.21
C LEU A 115 -6.88 10.07 -4.97
N CYS A 116 -6.51 11.33 -4.73
CA CYS A 116 -7.14 12.16 -3.72
C CYS A 116 -7.23 13.60 -4.20
N LYS A 117 -8.33 14.27 -3.87
CA LYS A 117 -8.50 15.70 -4.16
C LYS A 117 -7.72 16.60 -3.19
N ALA A 118 -7.21 16.02 -2.10
CA ALA A 118 -6.49 16.69 -1.04
C ALA A 118 -5.11 16.04 -0.84
N PRO A 119 -4.14 16.75 -0.24
CA PRO A 119 -2.86 16.17 0.17
C PRO A 119 -3.05 14.88 0.96
N PHE A 120 -2.32 13.84 0.57
CA PHE A 120 -2.53 12.51 1.13
C PHE A 120 -1.26 11.68 1.20
N VAL A 121 -1.29 10.73 2.13
CA VAL A 121 -0.33 9.65 2.28
C VAL A 121 -0.93 8.40 1.64
N MET A 122 -0.17 7.73 0.79
CA MET A 122 -0.49 6.41 0.30
C MET A 122 0.18 5.38 1.21
N VAL A 123 -0.59 4.46 1.79
CA VAL A 123 -0.08 3.30 2.51
C VAL A 123 -0.19 2.10 1.58
N ASP A 124 0.95 1.56 1.16
CA ASP A 124 1.05 0.48 0.20
C ASP A 124 1.54 -0.81 0.86
N PHE A 125 0.70 -1.84 0.87
CA PHE A 125 0.97 -3.11 1.53
C PHE A 125 1.86 -4.08 0.74
N ILE A 126 2.57 -3.62 -0.29
CA ILE A 126 3.51 -4.44 -1.08
C ILE A 126 4.47 -5.31 -0.24
N ASN A 127 4.86 -4.86 0.96
CA ASN A 127 5.76 -5.58 1.87
C ASN A 127 5.04 -6.50 2.88
N MET A 128 3.71 -6.43 2.98
CA MET A 128 2.89 -7.23 3.91
C MET A 128 2.11 -8.31 3.14
N CYS A 129 2.84 -9.26 2.56
CA CYS A 129 2.31 -10.34 1.72
C CYS A 129 2.48 -11.75 2.34
N SER A 130 2.67 -11.84 3.66
CA SER A 130 2.82 -13.14 4.34
C SER A 130 1.53 -13.95 4.30
N ILE A 131 1.70 -15.24 4.05
CA ILE A 131 0.61 -16.22 3.98
C ILE A 131 1.02 -17.43 4.83
N TYR A 132 0.19 -17.77 5.80
CA TYR A 132 0.33 -18.94 6.66
C TYR A 132 -0.87 -19.87 6.45
N ILE A 133 -0.61 -21.16 6.25
CA ILE A 133 -1.64 -22.17 5.98
C ILE A 133 -1.60 -23.21 7.08
N ASN A 134 -2.75 -23.46 7.68
CA ASN A 134 -2.97 -24.55 8.61
C ASN A 134 -3.83 -25.61 7.95
N LEU A 135 -3.20 -26.71 7.54
CA LEU A 135 -3.88 -27.82 6.86
C LEU A 135 -4.75 -28.66 7.81
N ALA A 136 -4.46 -28.67 9.11
CA ALA A 136 -5.25 -29.44 10.08
C ALA A 136 -6.61 -28.78 10.33
N ASP A 137 -6.62 -27.45 10.39
CA ASP A 137 -7.82 -26.66 10.64
C ASP A 137 -8.45 -26.11 9.35
N GLU A 138 -7.90 -26.45 8.17
CA GLU A 138 -8.32 -25.95 6.84
C GLU A 138 -8.44 -24.41 6.77
N THR A 139 -7.54 -23.70 7.46
CA THR A 139 -7.53 -22.23 7.53
C THR A 139 -6.27 -21.62 6.95
N ALA A 140 -6.38 -20.38 6.50
CA ALA A 140 -5.24 -19.58 6.06
C ALA A 140 -5.29 -18.17 6.65
N TRP A 141 -4.15 -17.70 7.14
CA TRP A 141 -3.92 -16.29 7.50
C TRP A 141 -3.18 -15.62 6.35
N VAL A 142 -3.78 -14.57 5.80
CA VAL A 142 -3.31 -13.89 4.59
C VAL A 142 -3.19 -12.41 4.90
N GLN A 143 -1.98 -11.85 4.79
CA GLN A 143 -1.78 -10.41 4.94
C GLN A 143 -2.35 -9.64 3.75
N ALA A 144 -2.73 -8.39 4.00
CA ALA A 144 -3.52 -7.58 3.05
C ALA A 144 -2.80 -7.26 1.73
N GLY A 145 -1.47 -7.36 1.66
CA GLY A 145 -0.69 -7.16 0.44
C GLY A 145 -0.57 -8.41 -0.44
N ALA A 146 -0.95 -9.59 0.05
CA ALA A 146 -0.84 -10.83 -0.70
C ALA A 146 -1.83 -10.87 -1.87
N THR A 147 -1.35 -11.33 -3.02
CA THR A 147 -2.18 -11.55 -4.21
C THR A 147 -2.87 -12.91 -4.18
N LEU A 148 -3.97 -13.03 -4.92
CA LEU A 148 -4.70 -14.29 -5.07
C LEU A 148 -3.82 -15.40 -5.67
N GLY A 149 -2.92 -15.04 -6.60
CA GLY A 149 -1.98 -15.98 -7.20
C GLY A 149 -0.99 -16.56 -6.19
N GLU A 150 -0.44 -15.73 -5.29
CA GLU A 150 0.44 -16.19 -4.22
C GLU A 150 -0.29 -17.11 -3.23
N LEU A 151 -1.53 -16.78 -2.89
CA LEU A 151 -2.38 -17.63 -2.05
C LEU A 151 -2.60 -19.00 -2.68
N TYR A 152 -3.03 -19.05 -3.95
CA TYR A 152 -3.28 -20.30 -4.67
C TYR A 152 -2.00 -21.12 -4.80
N TYR A 153 -0.87 -20.46 -5.07
CA TYR A 153 0.42 -21.12 -5.12
C TYR A 153 0.81 -21.74 -3.77
N LYS A 154 0.64 -21.03 -2.65
CA LYS A 154 0.96 -21.59 -1.33
C LYS A 154 0.04 -22.75 -0.96
N ILE A 155 -1.26 -22.66 -1.25
CA ILE A 155 -2.22 -23.73 -0.97
C ILE A 155 -1.89 -24.96 -1.80
N SER A 156 -1.69 -24.81 -3.10
CA SER A 156 -1.31 -25.93 -3.97
C SER A 156 0.00 -26.58 -3.50
N LYS A 157 1.02 -25.80 -3.13
CA LYS A 157 2.28 -26.34 -2.61
C LYS A 157 2.12 -27.07 -1.26
N ALA A 158 1.27 -26.56 -0.37
CA ALA A 158 1.01 -27.21 0.92
C ALA A 158 0.22 -28.53 0.75
N THR A 159 -0.65 -28.61 -0.25
CA THR A 159 -1.55 -29.76 -0.48
C THR A 159 -0.99 -30.83 -1.42
N LEU A 160 -0.17 -30.46 -2.41
CA LEU A 160 0.33 -31.37 -3.46
C LEU A 160 1.54 -32.25 -3.06
N CYS A 161 2.07 -32.10 -1.84
CA CYS A 161 3.23 -32.89 -1.39
C CYS A 161 2.89 -34.13 -0.54
N ASP A 162 1.62 -34.45 -0.28
CA ASP A 162 1.26 -35.70 0.41
C ASP A 162 0.92 -36.82 -0.59
N CYS A 163 1.93 -37.32 -1.32
CA CYS A 163 1.80 -38.46 -2.26
C CYS A 163 1.34 -39.77 -1.59
N ASN A 164 1.14 -39.77 -0.26
CA ASN A 164 0.75 -40.96 0.52
C ASN A 164 -0.67 -40.89 1.07
N LYS A 165 -1.44 -39.83 0.80
CA LYS A 165 -2.86 -39.77 1.15
C LYS A 165 -3.72 -39.75 -0.10
N THR A 166 -4.28 -40.90 -0.45
CA THR A 166 -5.43 -41.00 -1.34
C THR A 166 -6.68 -40.51 -0.61
N ASN A 167 -6.82 -39.21 -0.36
CA ASN A 167 -8.09 -38.64 0.10
C ASN A 167 -8.68 -37.72 -0.97
N PRO A 168 -9.82 -38.08 -1.59
CA PRO A 168 -10.45 -37.32 -2.68
C PRO A 168 -11.11 -35.99 -2.24
N GLU A 169 -10.99 -35.61 -0.97
CA GLU A 169 -11.62 -34.43 -0.37
C GLU A 169 -10.97 -33.10 -0.79
N TRP A 170 -9.73 -33.11 -1.31
CA TRP A 170 -9.01 -31.86 -1.64
C TRP A 170 -9.49 -31.15 -2.91
N TYR A 171 -10.23 -31.82 -3.78
CA TYR A 171 -10.94 -31.14 -4.88
C TYR A 171 -12.00 -30.16 -4.33
N ALA A 172 -12.54 -30.40 -3.13
CA ALA A 172 -13.46 -29.48 -2.47
C ALA A 172 -12.76 -28.20 -1.98
N ALA A 173 -11.51 -28.28 -1.51
CA ALA A 173 -10.74 -27.10 -1.10
C ALA A 173 -10.49 -26.13 -2.27
N PHE A 174 -10.15 -26.64 -3.46
CA PHE A 174 -10.07 -25.81 -4.67
C PHE A 174 -11.42 -25.20 -5.08
N ALA A 175 -12.53 -25.92 -4.86
CA ALA A 175 -13.88 -25.41 -5.10
C ALA A 175 -14.33 -24.36 -4.05
N ASP A 176 -13.88 -24.44 -2.80
CA ASP A 176 -14.16 -23.43 -1.78
C ASP A 176 -13.30 -22.17 -1.94
N ILE A 177 -12.14 -22.30 -2.57
CA ILE A 177 -11.31 -21.16 -2.93
C ILE A 177 -11.87 -20.43 -4.17
N SER A 178 -12.43 -21.15 -5.17
CA SER A 178 -13.17 -20.47 -6.26
C SER A 178 -14.41 -19.75 -5.71
N LYS A 179 -14.99 -20.22 -4.61
CA LYS A 179 -16.01 -19.50 -3.87
C LYS A 179 -15.51 -18.24 -3.18
N ILE A 180 -14.22 -17.92 -3.07
CA ILE A 180 -13.80 -16.57 -2.62
C ILE A 180 -14.06 -15.54 -3.72
N GLY A 181 -14.04 -15.94 -5.00
CA GLY A 181 -14.55 -15.14 -6.12
C GLY A 181 -16.09 -15.09 -6.18
N ASP A 182 -16.76 -16.22 -5.91
CA ASP A 182 -18.24 -16.30 -5.91
C ASP A 182 -18.92 -15.89 -4.58
N ALA A 183 -18.19 -15.71 -3.47
CA ALA A 183 -18.71 -15.40 -2.13
C ALA A 183 -19.29 -13.98 -2.04
N ASN A 184 -19.00 -13.12 -3.02
CA ASN A 184 -19.68 -11.85 -3.20
C ASN A 184 -21.19 -12.01 -3.50
N SER A 185 -21.66 -13.22 -3.84
CA SER A 185 -23.10 -13.50 -4.04
C SER A 185 -23.83 -14.03 -2.80
N LYS A 186 -23.13 -14.26 -1.68
CA LYS A 186 -23.73 -14.78 -0.44
C LYS A 186 -23.56 -13.89 0.80
N TRP A 187 -22.89 -12.75 0.67
CA TRP A 187 -22.68 -11.80 1.77
C TRP A 187 -23.11 -10.35 1.43
N ILE A 188 -24.08 -10.17 0.53
CA ILE A 188 -24.90 -8.95 0.39
C ILE A 188 -26.35 -9.29 0.69
#